data_AF-A0A662B1S9-F1
#
_entry.id   AF-A0A662B1S9-F1
#
_cell.length_a   1.000
_cell.length_b   1.000
_cell.length_c   1.000
_cell.angle_alpha   90.00
_cell.angle_beta   90.00
_cell.angle_gamma   90.00
#
_symmetry.space_group_name_H-M   'P 1'
#
loop_
_entity.id
_entity.type
_entity.pdbx_description
1 polymer ?
#
loop_
_entity_poly.entity_id
_entity_poly.type
_entity_poly.pdbx_seq_one_letter_code
_entity_poly.pdbx_strand_id
1 'polypeptide(L)'
;MKPFVVILGIFILSSTSCKPKQNTTNEHQVNQRFKTMKGKIVKVDFVNKGGRKIPDVFDYFFEINGEKLFIKITEGKVSRDEIANYLNKEVKIKGFKSNGLWDTDDPNVQSRIGDYVVIMEFLDP
;
A
#
# COMPACT_ATOMS: atom_id res chain seq x y z
N MET A 1 -53.05 -0.11 -62.36
CA MET A 1 -53.37 -0.43 -60.95
C MET A 1 -52.07 -0.43 -60.16
N LYS A 2 -52.14 0.04 -58.90
CA LYS A 2 -51.06 0.54 -58.05
C LYS A 2 -50.04 -0.53 -57.61
N PRO A 3 -48.79 -0.14 -57.26
CA PRO A 3 -47.73 -1.05 -56.81
C PRO A 3 -47.84 -1.43 -55.33
N PHE A 4 -47.43 -2.66 -55.00
CA PHE A 4 -47.21 -3.12 -53.63
C PHE A 4 -45.79 -2.74 -53.22
N VAL A 5 -45.66 -1.76 -52.33
CA VAL A 5 -44.41 -1.42 -51.63
C VAL A 5 -44.47 -2.12 -50.28
N VAL A 6 -43.61 -3.11 -50.06
CA VAL A 6 -43.43 -3.75 -48.75
C VAL A 6 -42.28 -3.02 -48.04
N ILE A 7 -42.63 -2.23 -47.02
CA ILE A 7 -41.69 -1.46 -46.21
C ILE A 7 -40.97 -2.42 -45.26
N LEU A 8 -39.66 -2.51 -45.43
CA LEU A 8 -38.71 -3.19 -44.56
C LEU A 8 -38.60 -2.42 -43.23
N GLY A 9 -39.23 -2.92 -42.18
CA GLY A 9 -39.11 -2.39 -40.83
C GLY A 9 -38.25 -3.30 -39.95
N ILE A 10 -36.98 -2.95 -39.75
CA ILE A 10 -36.17 -3.47 -38.63
C ILE A 10 -35.51 -2.28 -37.95
N PHE A 11 -36.09 -1.86 -36.83
CA PHE A 11 -35.50 -0.92 -35.88
C PHE A 11 -35.26 -1.70 -34.58
N ILE A 12 -34.01 -2.08 -34.32
CA ILE A 12 -33.59 -2.58 -33.01
C ILE A 12 -32.48 -1.66 -32.50
N LEU A 13 -32.91 -0.59 -31.83
CA LEU A 13 -32.06 0.24 -30.98
C LEU A 13 -31.89 -0.49 -29.64
N SER A 14 -30.75 -1.17 -29.46
CA SER A 14 -30.31 -1.61 -28.13
C SER A 14 -29.19 -0.69 -27.67
N SER A 15 -29.55 0.38 -26.98
CA SER A 15 -28.60 1.19 -26.22
C SER A 15 -28.29 0.47 -24.90
N THR A 16 -27.20 -0.29 -24.88
CA THR A 16 -26.60 -0.73 -23.63
C THR A 16 -26.02 0.47 -22.89
N SER A 17 -26.85 1.12 -22.08
CA SER A 17 -26.42 2.13 -21.10
C SER A 17 -25.69 1.41 -19.96
N CYS A 18 -24.37 1.27 -20.11
CA CYS A 18 -23.51 0.84 -19.03
C CYS A 18 -23.30 2.06 -18.10
N LYS A 19 -24.00 2.10 -16.96
CA LYS A 19 -23.73 3.13 -15.96
C LYS A 19 -22.33 2.89 -15.37
N PRO A 20 -21.45 3.90 -15.31
CA PRO A 20 -20.20 3.76 -14.57
C PRO A 20 -20.54 3.52 -13.09
N LYS A 21 -20.06 2.41 -12.56
CA LYS A 21 -20.16 2.06 -11.14
C LYS A 21 -19.35 3.09 -10.36
N GLN A 22 -20.02 4.10 -9.80
CA GLN A 22 -19.41 4.94 -8.77
C GLN A 22 -19.02 4.03 -7.61
N ASN A 23 -17.72 3.76 -7.48
CA ASN A 23 -17.16 3.14 -6.29
C ASN A 23 -17.28 4.16 -5.16
N THR A 24 -18.42 4.13 -4.47
CA THR A 24 -18.56 4.73 -3.15
C THR A 24 -17.67 3.91 -2.22
N THR A 25 -16.39 4.28 -2.14
CA THR A 25 -15.45 3.75 -1.16
C THR A 25 -15.99 4.11 0.22
N ASN A 26 -16.60 3.12 0.88
CA ASN A 26 -17.15 3.21 2.22
C ASN A 26 -16.09 3.77 3.19
N GLU A 27 -16.30 4.98 3.71
CA GLU A 27 -15.46 5.55 4.79
C GLU A 27 -15.41 4.63 6.02
N HIS A 28 -16.43 3.81 6.23
CA HIS A 28 -16.47 2.78 7.28
C HIS A 28 -15.45 1.65 7.08
N GLN A 29 -15.04 1.31 5.85
CA GLN A 29 -14.00 0.29 5.62
C GLN A 29 -12.59 0.83 5.77
N VAL A 30 -12.38 2.13 5.53
CA VAL A 30 -11.07 2.77 5.70
C VAL A 30 -10.66 2.76 7.19
N ASN A 31 -11.61 2.94 8.10
CA ASN A 31 -11.31 2.98 9.54
C ASN A 31 -10.97 1.60 10.14
N GLN A 32 -11.47 0.49 9.58
CA GLN A 32 -11.18 -0.86 10.09
C GLN A 32 -9.76 -1.37 9.75
N ARG A 33 -9.09 -0.75 8.78
CA ARG A 33 -7.72 -1.16 8.39
C ARG A 33 -6.70 -0.69 9.43
N PHE A 34 -6.92 0.48 10.04
CA PHE A 34 -5.96 1.07 10.96
C PHE A 34 -6.09 0.48 12.36
N LYS A 35 -4.97 0.01 12.90
CA LYS A 35 -4.82 -0.53 14.23
C LYS A 35 -3.75 0.25 14.98
N THR A 36 -3.97 0.39 16.27
CA THR A 36 -2.94 0.84 17.19
C THR A 36 -2.02 -0.34 17.49
N MET A 37 -0.71 -0.15 17.29
CA MET A 37 0.30 -1.18 17.53
C MET A 37 1.42 -0.58 18.39
N LYS A 38 1.96 -1.38 19.30
CA LYS A 38 3.12 -1.02 20.13
C LYS A 38 4.30 -1.91 19.74
N GLY A 39 5.47 -1.32 19.57
CA GLY A 39 6.66 -2.03 19.11
C GLY A 39 7.87 -1.11 19.05
N LYS A 40 8.98 -1.59 18.52
CA LYS A 40 10.25 -0.87 18.49
C LYS A 40 10.66 -0.55 17.05
N ILE A 41 11.14 0.67 16.81
CA ILE A 41 11.77 1.01 15.53
C ILE A 41 13.21 0.52 15.54
N VAL A 42 13.58 -0.28 14.54
CA VAL A 42 14.94 -0.79 14.37
C VAL A 42 15.43 -0.53 12.95
N LYS A 43 16.75 -0.39 12.81
CA LYS A 43 17.42 -0.33 11.51
C LYS A 43 17.98 -1.70 11.15
N VAL A 44 17.94 -2.06 9.87
CA VAL A 44 18.54 -3.27 9.34
C VAL A 44 19.39 -2.89 8.14
N ASP A 45 20.68 -3.27 8.18
CA ASP A 45 21.61 -3.01 7.08
C ASP A 45 21.10 -3.62 5.78
N PHE A 46 21.23 -2.87 4.68
CA PHE A 46 20.93 -3.39 3.37
C PHE A 46 22.04 -4.33 2.91
N VAL A 47 21.66 -5.56 2.55
CA VAL A 47 22.52 -6.55 1.91
C VAL A 47 22.09 -6.69 0.47
N ASN A 48 23.01 -6.46 -0.47
CA ASN A 48 22.72 -6.58 -1.89
C ASN A 48 22.65 -8.05 -2.34
N LYS A 49 22.25 -8.27 -3.60
CA LYS A 49 22.18 -9.62 -4.22
C LYS A 49 23.52 -10.38 -4.24
N GLY A 50 24.64 -9.68 -4.09
CA GLY A 50 25.99 -10.27 -3.96
C GLY A 50 26.37 -10.62 -2.52
N GLY A 51 25.45 -10.53 -1.56
CA GLY A 51 25.70 -10.82 -0.15
C GLY A 51 26.53 -9.75 0.57
N ARG A 52 26.76 -8.59 -0.05
CA ARG A 52 27.57 -7.51 0.52
C ARG A 52 26.66 -6.50 1.22
N LYS A 53 27.01 -6.18 2.47
CA LYS A 53 26.45 -5.01 3.16
C LYS A 53 26.92 -3.74 2.45
N ILE A 54 25.98 -2.85 2.17
CA ILE A 54 26.30 -1.54 1.63
C ILE A 54 26.36 -0.55 2.80
N PRO A 55 27.51 0.12 3.04
CA PRO A 55 27.63 1.13 4.09
C PRO A 55 26.56 2.21 3.94
N ASP A 56 26.01 2.66 5.06
CA ASP A 56 25.02 3.75 5.15
C ASP A 56 23.69 3.52 4.42
N VAL A 57 23.49 2.34 3.83
CA VAL A 57 22.20 1.94 3.24
C VAL A 57 21.52 0.96 4.19
N PHE A 58 20.33 1.34 4.64
CA PHE A 58 19.54 0.58 5.60
C PHE A 58 18.06 0.83 5.41
N ASP A 59 17.28 -0.11 5.92
CA ASP A 59 15.83 -0.06 5.96
C ASP A 59 15.36 0.01 7.41
N TYR A 60 14.24 0.69 7.62
CA TYR A 60 13.57 0.70 8.92
C TYR A 60 12.56 -0.42 9.03
N PHE A 61 12.54 -1.05 10.20
CA PHE A 61 11.60 -2.10 10.56
C PHE A 61 10.90 -1.74 11.87
N PHE A 62 9.65 -2.15 11.97
CA PHE A 62 8.87 -2.12 13.21
C PHE A 62 8.87 -3.52 13.81
N GLU A 63 9.52 -3.66 14.95
CA GLU A 63 9.65 -4.91 15.68
C GLU A 63 8.51 -5.04 16.70
N ILE A 64 7.70 -6.08 16.55
CA ILE A 64 6.59 -6.40 17.46
C ILE A 64 6.61 -7.90 17.75
N ASN A 65 6.63 -8.28 19.04
CA ASN A 65 6.68 -9.68 19.48
C ASN A 65 7.83 -10.51 18.83
N GLY A 66 8.98 -9.90 18.57
CA GLY A 66 10.14 -10.54 17.93
C GLY A 66 10.08 -10.64 16.40
N GLU A 67 8.97 -10.23 15.78
CA GLU A 67 8.82 -10.16 14.33
C GLU A 67 9.21 -8.76 13.83
N LYS A 68 10.04 -8.70 12.77
CA LYS A 68 10.44 -7.44 12.13
C LYS A 68 9.64 -7.21 10.86
N LEU A 69 8.76 -6.21 10.91
CA LEU A 69 7.93 -5.80 9.77
C LEU A 69 8.57 -4.61 9.08
N PHE A 70 8.77 -4.69 7.77
CA PHE A 70 9.34 -3.58 7.01
C PHE A 70 8.41 -2.36 7.07
N ILE A 71 8.96 -1.16 7.27
CA ILE A 71 8.17 0.06 7.27
C ILE A 71 8.07 0.58 5.83
N LYS A 72 6.91 0.42 5.20
CA LYS A 72 6.65 0.92 3.85
C LYS A 72 6.29 2.40 3.89
N ILE A 73 7.32 3.25 3.81
CA ILE A 73 7.19 4.71 3.92
C ILE A 73 6.30 5.29 2.80
N THR A 74 6.35 4.73 1.60
CA THR A 74 5.62 5.24 0.42
C THR A 74 4.10 5.17 0.54
N GLU A 75 3.56 4.31 1.39
CA GLU A 75 2.12 4.21 1.67
C GLU A 75 1.73 4.92 2.98
N GLY A 76 2.71 5.38 3.75
CA GLY A 76 2.52 6.02 5.05
C GLY A 76 2.30 7.52 4.96
N LYS A 77 2.11 8.13 6.14
CA LYS A 77 2.06 9.60 6.30
C LYS A 77 3.24 10.17 7.08
N VAL A 78 4.10 9.30 7.60
CA VAL A 78 5.31 9.70 8.32
C VAL A 78 6.52 9.67 7.41
N SER A 79 7.41 10.64 7.59
CA SER A 79 8.67 10.76 6.87
C SER A 79 9.75 9.83 7.42
N ARG A 80 10.82 9.65 6.63
CA ARG A 80 12.01 8.90 7.05
C ARG A 80 12.68 9.53 8.27
N ASP A 81 12.69 10.85 8.36
CA ASP A 81 13.30 11.59 9.47
C ASP A 81 12.49 11.47 10.75
N GLU A 82 11.15 11.49 10.65
CA GLU A 82 10.27 11.21 11.78
C GLU A 82 10.50 9.81 12.33
N ILE A 83 10.61 8.80 11.47
CA ILE A 83 10.94 7.42 11.89
C ILE A 83 12.32 7.39 12.57
N ALA A 84 13.31 8.12 12.04
CA ALA A 84 14.66 8.18 12.59
C ALA A 84 14.69 8.71 14.03
N ASN A 85 13.85 9.69 14.37
CA ASN A 85 13.74 10.25 15.73
C ASN A 85 13.31 9.23 16.79
N TYR A 86 12.68 8.14 16.36
CA TYR A 86 12.22 7.03 17.19
C TYR A 86 13.11 5.79 17.11
N LEU A 87 14.25 5.86 16.43
CA LEU A 87 15.16 4.72 16.29
C LEU A 87 15.55 4.16 17.68
N ASN A 88 15.42 2.84 17.81
CA ASN A 88 15.65 2.06 19.02
C ASN A 88 14.72 2.37 20.20
N LYS A 89 13.65 3.16 20.00
CA LYS A 89 12.63 3.44 21.01
C LYS A 89 11.43 2.54 20.82
N GLU A 90 10.79 2.20 21.93
CA GLU A 90 9.46 1.61 21.92
C GLU A 90 8.44 2.74 21.66
N VAL A 91 7.59 2.56 20.66
CA VAL A 91 6.61 3.56 20.23
C VAL A 91 5.25 2.91 20.05
N LYS A 92 4.22 3.74 20.22
CA LYS A 92 2.87 3.39 19.81
C LYS A 92 2.57 4.08 18.48
N ILE A 93 2.11 3.31 17.50
CA ILE A 93 1.77 3.81 16.18
C ILE A 93 0.31 3.54 15.85
N LYS A 94 -0.27 4.40 15.00
CA LYS A 94 -1.48 4.11 14.25
C LYS A 94 -1.08 3.72 12.84
N GLY A 95 -1.47 2.53 12.41
CA GLY A 95 -1.02 2.01 11.13
C GLY A 95 -1.74 0.74 10.73
N PHE A 96 -1.28 0.06 9.70
CA PHE A 96 -1.81 -1.25 9.33
C PHE A 96 -0.70 -2.18 8.90
N LYS A 97 -0.90 -3.48 9.15
CA LYS A 97 -0.09 -4.54 8.56
C LYS A 97 -0.68 -4.93 7.21
N SER A 98 0.18 -5.26 6.26
CA SER A 98 -0.22 -5.78 4.97
C SER A 98 0.88 -6.70 4.44
N ASN A 99 0.52 -7.58 3.51
CA ASN A 99 1.48 -8.39 2.76
C ASN A 99 1.49 -7.87 1.32
N GLY A 100 2.66 -7.88 0.68
CA GLY A 100 2.71 -7.58 -0.74
C GLY A 100 4.10 -7.32 -1.26
N LEU A 101 4.12 -6.90 -2.53
CA LEU A 101 5.32 -6.46 -3.20
C LEU A 101 5.73 -5.09 -2.66
N TRP A 102 6.99 -5.01 -2.27
CA TRP A 102 7.69 -3.76 -1.99
C TRP A 102 8.38 -3.32 -3.28
N ASP A 103 7.71 -3.53 -4.42
CA ASP A 103 8.25 -3.17 -5.73
C ASP A 103 8.47 -1.67 -5.81
N THR A 104 9.52 -1.36 -6.54
CA THR A 104 10.07 -0.04 -6.77
C THR A 104 10.40 0.01 -8.25
N ASP A 105 10.11 1.14 -8.87
CA ASP A 105 10.43 1.34 -10.29
C ASP A 105 11.93 1.63 -10.50
N ASP A 106 12.74 1.68 -9.43
CA ASP A 106 14.17 1.89 -9.50
C ASP A 106 14.90 0.57 -9.82
N PRO A 107 15.58 0.45 -10.98
CA PRO A 107 16.29 -0.76 -11.38
C PRO A 107 17.47 -1.12 -10.44
N ASN A 108 17.91 -0.19 -9.60
CA ASN A 108 18.98 -0.40 -8.62
C ASN A 108 18.47 -0.88 -7.26
N VAL A 109 17.15 -0.89 -7.04
CA VAL A 109 16.54 -1.30 -5.78
C VAL A 109 15.96 -2.71 -5.93
N GLN A 110 16.21 -3.54 -4.92
CA GLN A 110 15.79 -4.93 -4.95
C GLN A 110 14.31 -5.04 -4.57
N SER A 111 13.50 -5.57 -5.50
CA SER A 111 12.15 -6.04 -5.21
C SER A 111 12.15 -7.00 -4.01
N ARG A 112 11.25 -6.76 -3.07
CA ARG A 112 11.02 -7.64 -1.94
C ARG A 112 9.54 -7.98 -1.86
N ILE A 113 9.25 -9.17 -1.35
CA ILE A 113 7.91 -9.59 -0.99
C ILE A 113 7.92 -9.93 0.49
N GLY A 114 6.88 -9.53 1.21
CA GLY A 114 6.74 -9.87 2.61
C GLY A 114 5.79 -8.98 3.38
N ASP A 115 5.72 -9.25 4.68
CA ASP A 115 4.88 -8.50 5.61
C ASP A 115 5.51 -7.15 5.92
N TYR A 116 4.70 -6.12 5.75
CA TYR A 116 5.08 -4.74 6.00
C TYR A 116 4.06 -4.06 6.89
N VAL A 117 4.50 -2.96 7.50
CA VAL A 117 3.67 -2.04 8.23
C VAL A 117 3.68 -0.68 7.54
N VAL A 118 2.51 -0.05 7.52
CA VAL A 118 2.35 1.34 7.10
C VAL A 118 2.02 2.15 8.33
N ILE A 119 2.84 3.17 8.59
CA ILE A 119 2.67 4.07 9.73
C ILE A 119 1.97 5.33 9.24
N MET A 120 0.83 5.62 9.84
CA MET A 120 0.07 6.85 9.57
C MET A 120 0.41 7.94 10.58
N GLU A 121 0.70 7.55 11.83
CA GLU A 121 0.89 8.49 12.93
C GLU A 121 1.62 7.80 14.08
N PHE A 122 2.46 8.56 14.80
CA PHE A 122 3.01 8.18 16.11
C PHE A 122 2.08 8.74 17.20
N LEU A 123 1.64 7.87 18.11
CA LEU A 123 0.61 8.21 19.12
C LEU A 123 1.21 8.56 20.49
N ASP A 124 2.34 7.98 20.85
CA ASP A 124 3.04 8.24 22.12
C ASP A 124 4.53 8.50 21.82
N PRO A 125 5.11 9.65 22.24
CA PRO A 125 6.56 9.89 22.22
C PRO A 125 7.32 9.19 23.34
#